data_AF-A0A0Q7TFH0-F1
#
_entry.id   AF-A0A0Q7TFH0-F1
#
_cell.length_a   1.000
_cell.length_b   1.000
_cell.length_c   1.000
_cell.angle_alpha   90.00
_cell.angle_beta   90.00
_cell.angle_gamma   90.00
#
_symmetry.space_group_name_H-M   'P 1'
#
loop_
_entity.id
_entity.type
_entity.pdbx_description
1 polymer ?
#
loop_
_entity_poly.entity_id
_entity_poly.type
_entity_poly.pdbx_seq_one_letter_code
_entity_poly.pdbx_strand_id
1 'polypeptide(L)' 'MTFTPKFWSRLAILALIAAGVSAQLAWLHMVSVWALGEICGRGPALHCPWCAAAVGFAALAAMSARCGARRRIEARVRAD' A
#
# COMPACT_ATOMS: atom_id res chain seq x y z
N MET A 1 -13.70 12.87 -16.27
CA MET A 1 -12.51 12.13 -16.76
C MET A 1 -12.65 10.65 -16.42
N THR A 2 -12.79 9.75 -17.39
CA THR A 2 -12.92 8.30 -17.15
C THR A 2 -11.55 7.62 -17.28
N PHE A 3 -11.12 6.97 -16.20
CA PHE A 3 -9.82 6.27 -16.17
C PHE A 3 -9.94 4.85 -16.76
N THR A 4 -8.98 4.46 -17.60
CA THR A 4 -8.95 3.13 -18.26
C THR A 4 -8.66 1.99 -17.26
N PRO A 5 -9.08 0.75 -17.52
CA PRO A 5 -8.75 -0.40 -16.64
C PRO A 5 -7.24 -0.65 -16.50
N LYS A 6 -6.45 -0.25 -17.50
CA LYS A 6 -4.97 -0.28 -17.44
C LYS A 6 -4.41 0.70 -16.39
N PHE A 7 -5.03 1.87 -16.21
CA PHE A 7 -4.65 2.84 -15.19
C PHE A 7 -4.77 2.26 -13.78
N TRP A 8 -5.88 1.61 -13.46
CA TRP A 8 -6.12 0.99 -12.14
C TRP A 8 -5.15 -0.14 -11.82
N SER A 9 -4.81 -0.93 -12.84
CA SER A 9 -3.83 -2.00 -12.68
C SER A 9 -2.43 -1.44 -12.39
N ARG A 10 -2.02 -0.37 -13.10
CA ARG A 10 -0.74 0.32 -12.85
C ARG A 10 -0.70 0.95 -11.46
N LEU A 11 -1.78 1.62 -11.04
CA LEU A 11 -1.87 2.24 -9.72
C LEU A 11 -1.78 1.19 -8.60
N ALA A 12 -2.45 0.05 -8.75
CA ALA A 12 -2.37 -1.04 -7.79
C ALA A 12 -0.93 -1.59 -7.67
N ILE A 13 -0.24 -1.79 -8.80
CA ILE A 13 1.16 -2.25 -8.80
C ILE A 13 2.07 -1.23 -8.12
N LEU A 14 1.96 0.05 -8.46
CA LEU A 14 2.77 1.10 -7.84
C LEU A 14 2.53 1.21 -6.33
N ALA A 15 1.28 1.09 -5.90
CA ALA A 15 0.92 1.08 -4.49
C ALA A 15 1.51 -0.14 -3.76
N LEU A 16 1.52 -1.34 -4.36
CA LEU A 16 2.18 -2.50 -3.76
C LEU A 16 3.70 -2.32 -3.64
N ILE A 17 4.34 -1.77 -4.67
CA ILE A 17 5.78 -1.46 -4.63
C ILE A 17 6.07 -0.48 -3.49
N ALA A 18 5.30 0.61 -3.39
CA ALA A 18 5.44 1.60 -2.32
C ALA A 18 5.21 1.00 -0.92
N ALA A 19 4.25 0.08 -0.79
CA ALA A 19 4.01 -0.65 0.45
C ALA A 19 5.23 -1.51 0.84
N GLY A 20 5.79 -2.25 -0.12
CA GLY A 20 6.98 -3.08 0.10
C GLY A 20 8.21 -2.27 0.51
N VAL A 21 8.50 -1.16 -0.19
CA VAL A 21 9.60 -0.25 0.16
C VAL A 21 9.39 0.33 1.55
N SER A 22 8.16 0.74 1.89
CA SER A 22 7.84 1.30 3.22
C SER A 22 8.03 0.26 4.33
N ALA A 23 7.61 -0.99 4.10
CA ALA A 23 7.81 -2.09 5.05
C ALA A 23 9.30 -2.40 5.25
N GLN A 24 10.11 -2.34 4.18
CA GLN A 24 11.53 -2.59 4.26
C GLN A 24 12.27 -1.48 5.03
N LEU A 25 11.88 -0.21 4.82
CA LEU A 25 12.38 0.90 5.62
C LEU A 25 11.97 0.81 7.09
N ALA A 26 10.73 0.37 7.36
CA ALA A 26 10.26 0.12 8.72
C ALA A 26 11.09 -0.97 9.42
N TRP A 27 11.43 -2.06 8.71
CA TRP A 27 12.31 -3.11 9.22
C TRP A 27 13.71 -2.57 9.55
N LEU A 28 14.34 -1.83 8.63
CA LEU A 28 15.66 -1.23 8.86
C LEU A 28 15.65 -0.27 10.04
N HIS A 29 14.59 0.51 10.20
CA HIS A 29 14.39 1.38 11.35
C HIS A 29 14.24 0.58 12.66
N MET A 30 13.48 -0.51 12.66
CA MET A 30 13.36 -1.37 13.84
C MET A 30 14.73 -1.96 14.24
N VAL A 31 15.52 -2.41 13.28
CA VAL A 31 16.87 -2.95 13.52
C VAL A 31 17.79 -1.88 14.10
N SER A 32 17.76 -0.64 13.59
CA SER A 32 18.60 0.45 14.13
C SER A 32 18.18 0.88 15.53
N VAL A 33 16.88 0.88 15.83
CA VAL A 33 16.33 1.19 17.15
C VAL A 33 16.67 0.08 18.16
N TRP A 34 16.58 -1.20 17.74
CA TRP A 34 17.01 -2.34 18.56
C TRP A 34 18.51 -2.29 18.89
N ALA A 35 19.35 -1.86 17.95
CA ALA A 35 20.79 -1.68 18.20
C ALA A 35 21.07 -0.61 19.28
N LEU A 36 20.13 0.29 19.53
CA LEU A 36 20.19 1.31 20.58
C LEU A 36 19.56 0.84 21.90
N GLY A 37 19.08 -0.41 21.98
CA GLY A 37 18.39 -0.96 23.16
C GLY A 37 16.94 -0.54 23.30
N GLU A 38 16.38 0.15 22.30
CA GLU A 38 15.01 0.64 22.29
C GLU A 38 14.09 -0.31 21.52
N ILE A 39 12.82 -0.39 21.91
CA ILE A 39 11.81 -1.18 21.19
C ILE A 39 10.89 -0.22 20.45
N CYS A 40 10.80 -0.37 19.12
CA CYS A 40 9.86 0.41 18.30
C CYS A 40 8.42 0.18 18.80
N GLY A 41 7.69 1.26 19.10
CA GLY A 41 6.35 1.21 19.69
C GLY A 41 6.30 1.24 21.23
N ARG A 42 7.45 1.43 21.90
CA ARG A 42 7.50 1.67 23.36
C ARG A 42 7.33 3.17 23.64
N GLY A 43 6.11 3.59 23.95
CA GLY A 43 5.71 4.98 24.17
C GLY A 43 4.32 5.30 23.63
N PRO A 44 3.79 6.53 23.76
CA PRO A 44 2.44 6.88 23.27
C PRO A 44 2.32 6.85 21.74
N ALA A 45 3.44 6.86 21.01
CA ALA A 45 3.45 6.68 19.56
C ALA A 45 3.65 5.19 19.22
N LEU A 46 2.55 4.50 18.96
CA LEU A 46 2.50 3.05 18.73
C LEU A 46 3.25 2.60 17.46
N HIS A 47 3.42 3.46 16.44
CA HIS A 47 4.08 3.10 15.17
C HIS A 47 4.82 4.27 14.50
N CYS A 48 5.94 3.96 13.84
CA CYS A 48 6.68 4.94 13.03
C CYS A 48 5.95 5.24 11.69
N PRO A 49 6.24 6.39 11.05
CA PRO A 49 5.61 6.79 9.78
C PRO A 49 5.73 5.75 8.67
N TRP A 50 6.84 5.00 8.63
CA TRP A 50 7.08 3.95 7.64
C TRP A 50 6.14 2.76 7.79
N CYS A 51 5.85 2.32 9.02
CA CYS A 51 4.85 1.29 9.30
C CYS A 51 3.44 1.74 8.86
N ALA A 52 3.06 2.97 9.21
CA ALA A 52 1.77 3.53 8.83
C ALA A 52 1.63 3.68 7.30
N ALA A 53 2.70 4.13 6.63
CA ALA A 53 2.73 4.25 5.17
C ALA A 53 2.60 2.90 4.47
N ALA A 54 3.27 1.86 4.96
CA ALA A 54 3.17 0.52 4.38
C ALA A 54 1.72 0.01 4.36
N VAL A 55 1.00 0.16 5.48
CA VAL A 55 -0.42 -0.21 5.57
C VAL A 55 -1.29 0.66 4.66
N GLY A 56 -1.05 1.98 4.63
CA GLY A 56 -1.76 2.90 3.75
C GLY A 56 -1.62 2.55 2.28
N PHE A 57 -0.40 2.26 1.82
CA PHE A 57 -0.14 1.86 0.43
C PHE A 57 -0.72 0.47 0.10
N ALA A 58 -0.69 -0.48 1.03
CA ALA A 58 -1.35 -1.77 0.85
C ALA A 58 -2.88 -1.62 0.70
N ALA A 59 -3.50 -0.77 1.52
CA ALA A 59 -4.92 -0.45 1.39
C ALA A 59 -5.24 0.24 0.05
N LEU A 60 -4.40 1.19 -0.37
CA LEU A 60 -4.54 1.87 -1.66
C LEU A 60 -4.42 0.87 -2.83
N ALA A 61 -3.51 -0.10 -2.75
CA ALA A 61 -3.39 -1.16 -3.73
C ALA A 61 -4.66 -2.00 -3.84
N ALA A 62 -5.22 -2.42 -2.71
CA ALA A 62 -6.44 -3.21 -2.65
C ALA A 62 -7.65 -2.44 -3.23
N MET A 63 -7.81 -1.17 -2.87
CA MET A 63 -8.86 -0.31 -3.42
C MET A 63 -8.69 -0.13 -4.93
N SER A 64 -7.46 0.12 -5.39
CA SER A 64 -7.17 0.30 -6.81
C SER A 64 -7.48 -0.95 -7.63
N ALA A 65 -7.13 -2.14 -7.10
CA ALA A 65 -7.44 -3.42 -7.72
C ALA A 65 -8.96 -3.67 -7.80
N ARG A 66 -9.71 -3.40 -6.72
CA ARG A 66 -11.18 -3.52 -6.69
C ARG A 66 -11.84 -2.59 -7.72
N CYS A 67 -11.41 -1.33 -7.79
CA CYS A 67 -11.91 -0.39 -8.79
C CYS A 67 -11.60 -0.87 -10.23
N GLY A 68 -10.41 -1.39 -10.47
CA GLY A 68 -10.02 -1.97 -11.76
C GLY A 68 -10.82 -3.22 -12.14
N ALA A 69 -11.18 -4.06 -11.17
CA ALA A 69 -12.02 -5.25 -11.38
C ALA A 69 -13.47 -4.85 -11.70
N ARG A 70 -14.06 -3.96 -10.92
CA ARG A 70 -15.44 -3.48 -11.13
C ARG A 70 -15.66 -2.91 -12.53
N ARG A 71 -14.74 -2.04 -13.00
CA ARG A 71 -14.85 -1.49 -14.38
C ARG A 71 -14.75 -2.55 -15.46
N ARG A 72 -13.96 -3.60 -15.25
CA ARG A 72 -13.85 -4.70 -16.23
C ARG A 72 -15.14 -5.48 -16.33
N ILE A 73 -15.84 -5.69 -15.23
CA ILE A 73 -17.16 -6.32 -15.21
C ILE A 73 -18.18 -5.43 -15.91
N GLU A 74 -18.25 -4.14 -15.55
CA GLU A 74 -19.16 -3.17 -16.19
C GLU A 74 -18.93 -3.05 -17.70
N ALA A 75 -17.67 -3.10 -18.15
CA ALA A 75 -17.35 -3.06 -19.58
C ALA A 75 -17.78 -4.34 -20.33
N ARG A 76 -17.73 -5.51 -19.68
CA ARG A 76 -18.22 -6.77 -20.25
C ARG A 76 -19.73 -6.78 -20.37
N VAL A 77 -20.44 -6.39 -19.31
CA VAL A 77 -21.92 -6.32 -19.28
C VAL A 77 -22.47 -5.35 -20.33
N ARG A 78 -21.73 -4.30 -20.71
CA ARG A 78 -22.14 -3.37 -21.79
C ARG A 78 -21.85 -3.88 -23.20
N ALA A 79 -21.02 -4.91 -23.33
CA ALA A 79 -20.66 -5.50 -24.61
C ALA A 79 -21.57 -6.68 -24.98
N ASP A 80 -22.29 -7.24 -24.00
CA ASP A 80 -23.37 -8.23 -24.15
C ASP A 80 -24.71 -7.54 -24.41
#